data_AF-A0A1M4UN74-F1
#
_entry.id   AF-A0A1M4UN74-F1
#
_cell.length_a   1.000
_cell.length_b   1.000
_cell.length_c   1.000
_cell.angle_alpha   90.00
_cell.angle_beta   90.00
_cell.angle_gamma   90.00
#
_symmetry.space_group_name_H-M   'P 1'
#
loop_
_entity.id
_entity.type
_entity.pdbx_description
1 polymer ?
#
loop_
_entity_poly.entity_id
_entity_poly.type
_entity_poly.pdbx_seq_one_letter_code
_entity_poly.pdbx_strand_id
1 'polypeptide(L)'
;MNILETRIFYTKGQISKIVVLADYTSVGKPYSDIRALEAKNQPCSGYEFIKPNETLSDDLINRIADFGIEVNPSDAFPDWKKQYK
;
A
#
# COMPACT_ATOMS: atom_id res chain seq x y z
N MET A 1 9.96 -8.06 -3.65
CA MET A 1 8.94 -7.29 -2.92
C MET A 1 8.14 -8.26 -2.09
N ASN A 2 7.96 -7.98 -0.79
CA ASN A 2 7.10 -8.74 0.10
C ASN A 2 6.08 -7.79 0.75
N ILE A 3 4.79 -8.12 0.70
CA ILE A 3 3.75 -7.36 1.41
C ILE A 3 3.83 -7.71 2.90
N LEU A 4 3.92 -6.69 3.75
CA LEU A 4 4.03 -6.82 5.20
C LEU A 4 2.68 -6.61 5.89
N GLU A 5 1.97 -5.54 5.50
CA GLU A 5 0.67 -5.18 6.06
C GLU A 5 -0.17 -4.46 4.99
N THR A 6 -1.48 -4.57 5.06
CA THR A 6 -2.40 -3.81 4.21
C THR A 6 -3.50 -3.20 5.05
N ARG A 7 -3.78 -1.90 4.84
CA ARG A 7 -4.87 -1.18 5.49
C ARG A 7 -5.88 -0.74 4.45
N ILE A 8 -7.14 -1.08 4.71
CA ILE A 8 -8.24 -0.88 3.77
C ILE A 8 -9.27 0.03 4.44
N PHE A 9 -9.67 1.07 3.72
CA PHE A 9 -10.64 2.04 4.18
C PHE A 9 -11.88 1.96 3.29
N TYR A 10 -13.04 1.94 3.94
CA TYR A 10 -14.33 1.86 3.28
C TYR A 10 -15.13 3.13 3.51
N THR A 11 -15.80 3.60 2.46
CA THR A 11 -16.77 4.70 2.52
C THR A 11 -18.05 4.24 1.83
N LYS A 12 -19.18 4.29 2.54
CA LYS A 12 -20.49 3.86 2.02
C LYS A 12 -20.49 2.43 1.42
N GLY A 13 -19.77 1.51 2.07
CA GLY A 13 -19.67 0.11 1.63
C GLY A 13 -18.77 -0.15 0.42
N GLN A 14 -18.09 0.87 -0.10
CA GLN A 14 -17.12 0.75 -1.18
C GLN A 14 -15.72 1.05 -0.66
N ILE A 15 -14.70 0.45 -1.28
CA ILE A 15 -13.30 0.76 -0.96
C ILE A 15 -13.01 2.19 -1.40
N SER A 16 -12.60 3.03 -0.45
CA SER A 16 -12.22 4.42 -0.73
C SER A 16 -10.71 4.60 -0.83
N LYS A 17 -9.95 3.77 -0.10
CA LYS A 17 -8.50 3.86 -0.04
C LYS A 17 -7.89 2.55 0.42
N ILE A 18 -6.72 2.21 -0.11
CA ILE A 18 -5.88 1.12 0.36
C ILE A 18 -4.47 1.67 0.53
N VAL A 19 -3.82 1.31 1.63
CA VAL A 19 -2.39 1.55 1.84
C VAL A 19 -1.71 0.21 2.08
N VAL A 20 -0.67 -0.08 1.31
CA VAL A 20 0.12 -1.31 1.40
C VAL A 20 1.49 -0.97 1.96
N LEU A 21 1.89 -1.66 3.03
CA LEU A 21 3.26 -1.62 3.54
C LEU A 21 4.01 -2.79 2.92
N ALA A 22 5.10 -2.53 2.20
CA ALA A 22 5.87 -3.55 1.51
C ALA A 22 7.38 -3.37 1.70
N ASP A 23 8.08 -4.49 1.75
CA ASP A 23 9.55 -4.56 1.77
C ASP A 23 10.07 -4.81 0.35
N TYR A 24 10.87 -3.87 -0.15
CA TYR A 24 11.55 -3.92 -1.44
C TYR A 24 13.02 -4.29 -1.33
N THR A 25 13.51 -4.62 -0.12
CA THR A 25 14.89 -5.10 0.05
C THR A 25 15.15 -6.29 -0.88
N SER A 26 16.02 -6.06 -1.87
CA SER A 26 16.47 -7.08 -2.82
C SER A 26 17.85 -7.65 -2.47
N VAL A 27 18.64 -6.88 -1.72
CA VAL A 27 19.99 -7.22 -1.27
C VAL A 27 20.29 -6.59 0.09
N GLY A 28 21.18 -7.20 0.88
CA GLY A 28 21.67 -6.61 2.13
C GLY A 28 20.81 -6.91 3.36
N LYS A 29 20.74 -5.95 4.29
CA LYS A 29 20.05 -6.11 5.58
C LYS A 29 18.53 -6.24 5.34
N PRO A 30 17.84 -7.24 5.94
CA PRO A 30 16.39 -7.35 5.88
C PRO A 30 15.69 -6.04 6.25
N TYR A 31 14.55 -5.75 5.61
CA TYR A 31 13.71 -4.59 5.91
C TYR A 31 14.43 -3.23 5.79
N SER A 32 15.44 -3.15 4.93
CA SER A 32 16.20 -1.91 4.68
C SER A 32 15.48 -0.96 3.73
N ASP A 33 14.51 -1.45 2.94
CA ASP A 33 13.71 -0.65 2.01
C ASP A 33 12.21 -0.95 2.20
N ILE A 34 11.63 -0.41 3.27
CA ILE A 34 10.20 -0.47 3.53
C ILE A 34 9.51 0.79 3.03
N ARG A 35 8.45 0.60 2.25
CA ARG A 35 7.65 1.67 1.67
C ARG A 35 6.17 1.47 1.95
N ALA A 36 5.43 2.57 2.03
CA ALA A 36 3.98 2.56 2.12
C ALA A 36 3.40 3.16 0.83
N LEU A 37 2.58 2.39 0.13
CA LEU A 37 2.05 2.70 -1.20
C LEU A 37 0.54 2.85 -1.08
N GLU A 38 0.00 3.99 -1.49
CA GLU A 38 -1.41 4.34 -1.37
C GLU A 38 -2.09 4.38 -2.75
N ALA A 39 -3.30 3.83 -2.80
CA ALA A 39 -4.24 4.08 -3.90
C ALA A 39 -5.59 4.53 -3.34
N LYS A 40 -6.21 5.49 -4.01
CA LYS A 40 -7.55 6.01 -3.68
C LYS A 40 -8.54 5.64 -4.78
N ASN A 41 -9.83 5.76 -4.47
CA ASN A 41 -10.90 5.62 -5.46
C ASN A 41 -11.09 6.86 -6.37
N GLN A 42 -10.05 7.67 -6.50
CA GLN A 42 -10.01 8.87 -7.34
C GLN A 42 -8.82 8.74 -8.29
N PRO A 43 -9.00 8.92 -9.60
CA PRO A 43 -7.91 8.84 -10.55
C PRO A 43 -6.77 9.80 -10.19
N CYS A 44 -5.53 9.31 -10.26
CA CYS A 44 -4.33 10.11 -10.12
C CYS A 44 -3.40 9.85 -11.30
N SER A 45 -2.96 10.91 -11.98
CA SER A 45 -2.15 10.76 -13.20
C SER A 45 -0.80 10.09 -12.87
N GLY A 46 -0.53 8.96 -13.54
CA GLY A 46 0.72 8.22 -13.39
C GLY A 46 0.77 7.24 -12.21
N TYR A 47 -0.33 7.04 -11.48
CA TYR A 47 -0.39 6.13 -10.34
C TYR A 47 -1.63 5.24 -10.38
N GLU A 48 -1.57 4.12 -9.66
CA GLU A 48 -2.70 3.21 -9.47
C GLU A 48 -3.85 3.88 -8.69
N PHE A 49 -5.08 3.55 -9.09
CA PHE A 49 -6.27 4.01 -8.41
C PHE A 49 -7.32 2.90 -8.40
N ILE A 50 -8.11 2.87 -7.33
CA ILE A 50 -9.14 1.87 -7.14
C ILE A 50 -10.30 2.21 -8.08
N LYS A 51 -10.62 1.31 -8.99
CA LYS A 51 -11.70 1.52 -9.95
C LYS A 51 -13.06 1.54 -9.22
N PRO A 52 -14.07 2.23 -9.78
CA PRO A 52 -15.42 2.16 -9.25
C PRO A 52 -15.90 0.70 -9.16
N ASN A 53 -16.42 0.30 -8.01
CA ASN A 53 -16.89 -1.06 -7.70
C ASN A 53 -15.82 -2.16 -7.79
N GLU A 54 -14.53 -1.80 -7.78
CA GLU A 54 -13.47 -2.79 -7.71
C GLU A 54 -13.52 -3.54 -6.38
N THR A 55 -13.40 -4.86 -6.47
CA THR A 55 -13.39 -5.72 -5.29
C THR A 55 -11.99 -5.87 -4.75
N LEU A 56 -11.87 -6.04 -3.44
CA LEU A 56 -10.60 -6.40 -2.82
C LEU A 56 -10.12 -7.74 -3.38
N SER A 57 -8.88 -7.76 -3.86
CA SER A 57 -8.20 -8.97 -4.33
C SER A 57 -6.69 -8.84 -4.14
N ASP A 58 -5.99 -9.96 -4.12
CA ASP A 58 -4.52 -9.97 -4.05
C ASP A 58 -3.90 -9.25 -5.26
N ASP A 59 -4.51 -9.36 -6.45
CA ASP A 59 -4.10 -8.62 -7.64
C ASP A 59 -4.20 -7.11 -7.46
N LEU A 60 -5.27 -6.61 -6.81
CA LEU A 60 -5.40 -5.20 -6.49
C LEU A 60 -4.29 -4.76 -5.53
N ILE A 61 -4.04 -5.53 -4.47
CA ILE A 61 -3.01 -5.21 -3.48
C ILE A 61 -1.62 -5.18 -4.13
N ASN A 62 -1.30 -6.16 -4.97
CA ASN A 62 -0.01 -6.21 -5.68
C ASN A 62 0.15 -5.03 -6.65
N ARG A 63 -0.88 -4.67 -7.43
CA ARG A 63 -0.82 -3.49 -8.30
C ARG A 63 -0.59 -2.20 -7.52
N ILE A 64 -1.21 -2.06 -6.35
CA ILE A 64 -0.99 -0.88 -5.49
C ILE A 64 0.43 -0.88 -4.95
N ALA A 65 0.99 -2.03 -4.58
CA ALA A 65 2.39 -2.11 -4.21
C ALA A 65 3.31 -1.70 -5.39
N ASP A 66 3.02 -2.11 -6.62
CA ASP A 66 3.87 -1.80 -7.77
C ASP A 66 3.73 -0.35 -8.27
N PHE A 67 2.52 0.23 -8.22
CA PHE A 67 2.19 1.48 -8.91
C PHE A 67 1.46 2.52 -8.05
N GLY A 68 1.30 2.27 -6.76
CA GLY A 68 0.69 3.21 -5.82
C GLY A 68 1.54 4.47 -5.60
N ILE A 69 0.93 5.48 -4.99
CA ILE A 69 1.62 6.70 -4.58
C ILE A 69 2.37 6.41 -3.29
N GLU A 70 3.68 6.64 -3.27
CA GLU A 70 4.46 6.51 -2.04
C GLU A 70 4.02 7.58 -1.02
N VAL A 71 3.70 7.13 0.18
CA VAL A 71 3.31 7.96 1.32
C VAL A 71 4.23 7.66 2.51
N ASN A 72 4.27 8.56 3.50
CA ASN A 72 5.05 8.33 4.70
C ASN A 72 4.51 7.10 5.47
N PRO A 73 5.31 6.03 5.66
CA PRO A 73 4.85 4.82 6.33
C PRO A 73 4.44 5.06 7.79
N SER A 74 4.99 6.08 8.45
CA SER A 74 4.66 6.38 9.86
C SER A 74 3.26 6.97 10.03
N ASP A 75 2.70 7.58 8.98
CA ASP A 75 1.36 8.16 9.02
C ASP A 75 0.30 7.07 8.86
N ALA A 76 0.57 6.07 8.00
CA ALA A 76 -0.34 4.96 7.76
C ALA A 76 -0.13 3.78 8.72
N PHE A 77 1.09 3.57 9.23
CA PHE A 77 1.49 2.40 10.04
C PHE A 77 2.41 2.81 11.20
N PRO A 78 1.95 3.58 12.21
CA PRO A 78 2.83 4.25 13.19
C PRO A 78 3.84 3.35 13.93
N ASP A 79 3.52 2.07 14.14
CA ASP A 79 4.39 1.11 14.84
C ASP A 79 5.25 0.23 13.92
N TRP A 80 5.26 0.46 12.60
CA TRP A 80 5.97 -0.39 11.63
C TRP A 80 7.45 -0.56 11.95
N LYS A 81 8.10 0.52 12.42
CA LYS A 81 9.53 0.48 12.77
C LYS A 81 9.81 -0.48 13.92
N LYS A 82 8.93 -0.59 14.92
CA LYS A 82 9.15 -1.52 16.05
C LYS A 82 9.12 -2.97 15.61
N GLN A 83 8.40 -3.28 14.53
CA GLN A 83 8.24 -4.63 14.02
C GLN A 83 9.33 -5.01 13.02
N TYR A 84 9.80 -4.04 12.22
CA TYR A 84 10.64 -4.32 11.06
C TYR A 84 11.99 -3.57 11.05
N LYS A 85 12.31 -2.70 12.03
CA LYS A 85 13.53 -1.88 12.00
C LYS A 85 14.29 -1.84 13.33
#